data_AF-A0A8T7ERY0-F1
#
_entry.id   AF-A0A8T7ERY0-F1
#
_cell.length_a   1.000
_cell.length_b   1.000
_cell.length_c   1.000
_cell.angle_alpha   90.00
_cell.angle_beta   90.00
_cell.angle_gamma   90.00
#
_symmetry.space_group_name_H-M   'P 1'
#
loop_
_entity.id
_entity.type
_entity.pdbx_description
1 polymer ?
#
loop_
_entity_poly.entity_id
_entity_poly.type
_entity_poly.pdbx_seq_one_letter_code
_entity_poly.pdbx_strand_id
1 'polypeptide(L)'
;MQDPVNEVLSYGTRLVYRTVDTPDGPREYWRKLRMYATSYHPAALGGDDVTATGARLTKGIVAINPRIVPYGTVLYVEGYGEGLAADTGGPRSTPYWIDLGYDDDNYRRWSRYVDVYLLAPPPENIPLLLP
;
A
#
# COMPACT_ATOMS: atom_id res chain seq x y z
N MET A 1 -25.31 -7.28 -0.90
CA MET A 1 -24.24 -7.37 -1.91
C MET A 1 -23.15 -8.22 -1.29
N GLN A 2 -22.86 -9.40 -1.82
CA GLN A 2 -21.74 -10.21 -1.35
C GLN A 2 -20.47 -9.64 -1.97
N ASP A 3 -19.56 -9.14 -1.13
CA ASP A 3 -18.19 -8.89 -1.56
C ASP A 3 -17.57 -10.21 -2.05
N PRO A 4 -16.91 -10.25 -3.21
CA PRO A 4 -16.32 -11.48 -3.70
C PRO A 4 -15.11 -11.84 -2.82
N VAL A 5 -15.35 -12.68 -1.81
CA VAL A 5 -14.33 -13.43 -1.09
C VAL A 5 -13.75 -14.45 -2.05
N ASN A 6 -12.51 -14.21 -2.47
CA ASN A 6 -11.68 -15.22 -3.14
C ASN A 6 -10.25 -14.99 -2.66
N GLU A 7 -9.96 -15.46 -1.46
CA GLU A 7 -8.60 -15.65 -0.96
C GLU A 7 -8.39 -17.17 -0.89
N VAL A 8 -7.87 -17.73 -1.98
CA VAL A 8 -7.15 -19.00 -1.93
C VAL A 8 -5.78 -18.68 -2.46
N LEU A 9 -4.85 -18.47 -1.54
CA LEU A 9 -3.46 -18.30 -1.87
C LEU A 9 -2.72 -19.58 -1.51
N SER A 10 -2.31 -20.27 -2.57
CA SER A 10 -1.47 -21.44 -2.50
C SER A 10 -0.94 -21.68 -3.91
N TYR A 11 0.39 -21.64 -4.02
CA TYR A 11 1.26 -22.18 -5.07
C TYR A 11 0.67 -22.28 -6.50
N GLY A 12 1.14 -21.42 -7.41
CA GLY A 12 0.97 -21.61 -8.86
C GLY A 12 -0.34 -21.08 -9.47
N THR A 13 -1.00 -20.14 -8.81
CA THR A 13 -2.27 -19.56 -9.30
C THR A 13 -2.03 -18.41 -10.28
N ARG A 14 -2.65 -18.51 -11.46
CA ARG A 14 -2.70 -17.47 -12.51
C ARG A 14 -3.05 -16.11 -11.89
N LEU A 15 -2.27 -15.07 -12.17
CA LEU A 15 -2.61 -13.69 -11.81
C LEU A 15 -4.01 -13.38 -12.33
N VAL A 16 -4.94 -13.11 -11.42
CA VAL A 16 -6.30 -12.69 -11.75
C VAL A 16 -6.34 -11.18 -11.66
N TYR A 17 -6.43 -10.55 -12.82
CA TYR A 17 -6.63 -9.12 -12.90
C TYR A 17 -8.10 -8.77 -12.69
N ARG A 18 -8.33 -7.70 -11.96
CA ARG A 18 -9.64 -7.11 -11.65
C ARG A 18 -9.53 -5.60 -11.77
N THR A 19 -10.66 -4.91 -11.78
CA THR A 19 -10.70 -3.45 -11.89
C THR A 19 -11.26 -2.84 -10.62
N VAL A 20 -10.67 -1.73 -10.19
CA VAL A 20 -11.20 -0.83 -9.16
C VAL A 20 -11.44 0.54 -9.79
N ASP A 21 -12.61 1.11 -9.55
CA ASP A 21 -12.91 2.48 -9.97
C ASP A 21 -12.22 3.46 -9.00
N THR A 22 -11.36 4.33 -9.53
CA THR A 22 -10.72 5.40 -8.76
C THR A 22 -11.21 6.76 -9.27
N PRO A 23 -11.00 7.86 -8.51
CA PRO A 23 -11.33 9.21 -8.97
C PRO A 23 -10.67 9.59 -10.31
N ASP A 24 -9.51 9.02 -10.62
CA ASP A 24 -8.74 9.29 -11.85
C ASP A 24 -9.05 8.29 -12.97
N GLY A 25 -9.99 7.37 -12.74
CA GLY A 25 -10.44 6.36 -13.69
C GLY A 25 -10.26 4.92 -13.20
N PRO A 26 -10.79 3.94 -13.94
CA PRO A 26 -10.62 2.54 -13.59
C PRO A 26 -9.15 2.12 -13.64
N ARG A 27 -8.69 1.43 -12.60
CA ARG A 27 -7.35 0.86 -12.50
C ARG A 27 -7.42 -0.65 -12.38
N GLU A 28 -6.53 -1.34 -13.09
CA GLU A 28 -6.39 -2.78 -12.96
C GLU A 28 -5.53 -3.11 -11.73
N TYR A 29 -5.94 -4.12 -10.98
CA TYR A 29 -5.24 -4.64 -9.81
C TYR A 29 -5.22 -6.16 -9.84
N TRP A 30 -4.17 -6.74 -9.26
CA TRP A 30 -3.97 -8.20 -9.23
C TRP A 30 -4.11 -8.77 -7.82
N ARG A 31 -4.19 -7.90 -6.80
CA ARG A 31 -4.42 -8.29 -5.41
C ARG A 31 -5.12 -7.19 -4.60
N LYS A 32 -6.02 -7.58 -3.69
CA LYS A 32 -6.64 -6.71 -2.69
C LYS A 32 -6.24 -7.18 -1.29
N LEU A 33 -5.88 -6.24 -0.42
CA LEU A 33 -5.48 -6.48 0.96
C LEU A 33 -6.30 -5.58 1.89
N ARG A 34 -6.77 -6.12 3.02
CA ARG A 34 -7.33 -5.32 4.12
C ARG A 34 -6.19 -4.94 5.07
N MET A 35 -5.85 -3.67 5.17
CA MET A 35 -4.72 -3.20 5.97
C MET A 35 -5.16 -2.17 7.01
N TYR A 36 -4.50 -2.14 8.17
CA TYR A 36 -4.68 -1.06 9.13
C TYR A 36 -3.83 0.14 8.71
N ALA A 37 -4.48 1.25 8.40
CA ALA A 37 -3.84 2.47 7.91
C ALA A 37 -3.59 3.49 9.03
N THR A 38 -2.36 3.97 9.10
CA THR A 38 -1.96 5.20 9.78
C THR A 38 -1.40 6.21 8.79
N SER A 39 -0.92 7.35 9.27
CA SER A 39 -0.35 8.40 8.43
C SER A 39 0.83 9.07 9.14
N TYR A 40 1.84 9.47 8.37
CA TYR A 40 3.06 10.10 8.85
C TYR A 40 3.50 11.24 7.92
N HIS A 41 4.33 12.14 8.44
CA HIS A 41 4.83 13.33 7.75
C HIS A 41 6.17 13.77 8.38
N PRO A 42 7.02 14.55 7.68
CA PRO A 42 8.37 14.88 8.12
C PRO A 42 8.47 15.48 9.52
N ALA A 43 7.61 16.43 9.91
CA ALA A 43 7.69 17.06 11.23
C ALA A 43 7.46 16.06 12.38
N ALA A 44 6.68 14.99 12.19
CA ALA A 44 6.53 13.92 13.19
C ALA A 44 7.78 13.03 13.32
N LEU A 45 8.70 13.10 12.35
CA LEU A 45 9.97 12.37 12.30
C LEU A 45 11.17 13.25 12.69
N GLY A 46 10.94 14.43 13.26
CA GLY A 46 12.03 15.37 13.55
C GLY A 46 12.62 16.04 12.30
N GLY A 47 11.86 16.08 11.20
CA GLY A 47 12.25 16.69 9.93
C GLY A 47 12.90 15.73 8.94
N ASP A 48 13.02 14.44 9.27
CA ASP A 48 13.47 13.43 8.30
C ASP A 48 12.41 13.22 7.20
N ASP A 49 12.86 13.30 5.95
CA ASP A 49 12.03 13.16 4.76
C ASP A 49 12.63 12.17 3.75
N VAL A 50 13.58 11.33 4.16
CA VAL A 50 14.19 10.32 3.29
C VAL A 50 13.62 8.94 3.62
N THR A 51 12.94 8.34 2.65
CA THR A 51 12.33 7.01 2.78
C THR A 51 13.37 5.88 2.69
N ALA A 52 12.99 4.66 3.05
CA ALA A 52 13.86 3.48 2.96
C ALA A 52 14.43 3.21 1.54
N THR A 53 13.78 3.67 0.48
CA THR A 53 14.28 3.56 -0.90
C THR A 53 15.10 4.77 -1.37
N GLY A 54 15.25 5.80 -0.51
CA GLY A 54 15.92 7.06 -0.83
C GLY A 54 15.03 8.08 -1.53
N ALA A 55 13.75 7.77 -1.77
CA ALA A 55 12.79 8.75 -2.26
C ALA A 55 12.48 9.81 -1.18
N ARG A 56 12.18 11.04 -1.60
CA ARG A 56 11.71 12.09 -0.71
C ARG A 56 10.26 11.81 -0.30
N LEU A 57 9.98 11.89 1.00
CA LEU A 57 8.65 11.74 1.57
C LEU A 57 7.77 12.89 1.09
N THR A 58 6.64 12.52 0.51
CA THR A 58 5.58 13.41 0.05
C THR A 58 4.29 12.60 -0.03
N LYS A 59 3.14 13.25 -0.21
CA LYS A 59 1.89 12.53 -0.46
C LYS A 59 2.03 11.64 -1.71
N GLY A 60 1.66 10.38 -1.59
CA GLY A 60 1.83 9.34 -2.61
C GLY A 60 2.93 8.34 -2.28
N ILE A 61 3.70 8.55 -1.21
CA ILE A 61 4.61 7.54 -0.64
C ILE A 61 3.86 6.77 0.45
N VAL A 62 4.07 5.45 0.52
CA VAL A 62 3.55 4.63 1.63
C VAL A 62 4.64 3.76 2.24
N ALA A 63 4.57 3.61 3.57
CA ALA A 63 5.40 2.69 4.33
C ALA A 63 4.65 1.39 4.63
N ILE A 64 5.28 0.25 4.37
CA ILE A 64 4.65 -1.08 4.41
C ILE A 64 5.68 -2.15 4.80
N ASN A 65 5.25 -3.41 4.94
CA ASN A 65 6.17 -4.55 5.08
C ASN A 65 6.64 -5.07 3.70
N PRO A 66 7.93 -4.90 3.33
CA PRO A 66 8.45 -5.25 2.01
C PRO A 66 8.50 -6.77 1.76
N ARG A 67 8.38 -7.60 2.80
CA ARG A 67 8.28 -9.05 2.66
C ARG A 67 6.92 -9.52 2.13
N ILE A 68 5.90 -8.67 2.24
CA ILE A 68 4.55 -8.94 1.75
C ILE A 68 4.31 -8.17 0.45
N VAL A 69 4.56 -6.86 0.46
CA VAL A 69 4.41 -6.02 -0.73
C VAL A 69 5.78 -5.45 -1.09
N PRO A 70 6.43 -5.88 -2.19
CA PRO A 70 7.75 -5.38 -2.55
C PRO A 70 7.79 -3.87 -2.75
N TYR A 71 8.96 -3.27 -2.52
CA TYR A 71 9.20 -1.90 -2.94
C TYR A 71 8.98 -1.72 -4.44
N GLY A 72 8.56 -0.52 -4.82
CA GLY A 72 8.18 -0.20 -6.20
C GLY A 72 6.76 -0.64 -6.56
N THR A 73 6.07 -1.41 -5.70
CA THR A 73 4.66 -1.74 -5.95
C THR A 73 3.82 -0.47 -5.93
N VAL A 74 3.12 -0.23 -7.04
CA VAL A 74 2.09 0.81 -7.12
C VAL A 74 0.78 0.24 -6.59
N LEU A 75 0.10 0.99 -5.73
CA LEU A 75 -1.14 0.58 -5.10
C LEU A 75 -2.13 1.73 -5.06
N TYR A 76 -3.41 1.41 -4.84
CA TYR A 76 -4.46 2.36 -4.56
C TYR A 76 -5.02 2.10 -3.17
N VAL A 77 -5.14 3.15 -2.36
CA VAL A 77 -5.71 3.11 -1.01
C VAL A 77 -7.00 3.92 -1.00
N GLU A 78 -8.10 3.27 -0.63
CA GLU A 78 -9.42 3.92 -0.58
C GLU A 78 -9.41 5.18 0.31
N GLY A 79 -9.78 6.31 -0.31
CA GLY A 79 -9.85 7.62 0.35
C GLY A 79 -8.51 8.36 0.48
N TYR A 80 -7.39 7.75 0.12
CA TYR A 80 -6.07 8.39 0.08
C TYR A 80 -5.64 8.70 -1.35
N GLY A 81 -5.80 7.72 -2.26
CA GLY A 81 -5.37 7.78 -3.64
C GLY A 81 -4.31 6.74 -3.97
N GLU A 82 -3.61 6.95 -5.07
CA GLU A 82 -2.48 6.11 -5.48
C GLU A 82 -1.27 6.33 -4.57
N GLY A 83 -0.53 5.25 -4.34
CA GLY A 83 0.65 5.22 -3.51
C GLY A 83 1.74 4.33 -4.09
N LEU A 84 2.98 4.71 -3.86
CA LEU A 84 4.17 3.93 -4.16
C LEU A 84 4.72 3.34 -2.85
N ALA A 85 4.86 2.02 -2.81
CA ALA A 85 5.59 1.32 -1.76
C ALA A 85 7.08 1.68 -1.84
N ALA A 86 7.49 2.71 -1.11
CA ALA A 86 8.85 3.25 -1.16
C ALA A 86 9.50 3.36 0.22
N ASP A 87 8.77 2.99 1.28
CA ASP A 87 9.23 3.12 2.64
C ASP A 87 8.87 1.91 3.50
N THR A 88 9.51 1.79 4.66
CA THR A 88 9.26 0.76 5.66
C THR A 88 9.11 1.41 7.02
N GLY A 89 8.08 1.01 7.75
CA GLY A 89 7.95 1.34 9.17
C GLY A 89 8.64 0.30 10.06
N GLY A 90 8.97 0.71 11.29
CA GLY A 90 9.42 -0.22 12.33
C GLY A 90 8.35 -1.29 12.68
N PRO A 91 8.69 -2.23 13.60
CA PRO A 91 7.79 -3.31 13.99
C PRO A 91 6.38 -2.82 14.36
N ARG A 92 5.34 -3.45 13.79
CA ARG A 92 3.92 -3.15 14.05
C ARG A 92 3.23 -4.36 14.67
N SER A 93 2.02 -4.15 15.19
CA SER A 93 1.19 -5.20 15.80
C SER A 93 0.65 -6.21 14.79
N THR A 94 0.64 -5.88 13.49
CA THR A 94 0.22 -6.75 12.39
C THR A 94 1.14 -6.54 11.19
N PRO A 95 1.41 -7.58 10.38
CA PRO A 95 2.16 -7.41 9.14
C PRO A 95 1.32 -6.72 8.03
N TYR A 96 0.00 -6.62 8.19
CA TYR A 96 -0.93 -5.90 7.30
C TYR A 96 -1.17 -4.47 7.79
N TRP A 97 -0.07 -3.71 7.86
CA TRP A 97 -0.07 -2.30 8.23
C TRP A 97 0.41 -1.46 7.06
N ILE A 98 -0.20 -0.29 6.87
CA ILE A 98 0.23 0.70 5.90
C ILE A 98 0.31 2.07 6.59
N ASP A 99 1.42 2.77 6.43
CA ASP A 99 1.57 4.17 6.87
C ASP A 99 1.52 5.06 5.63
N LEU A 100 0.57 5.99 5.60
CA LEU A 100 0.32 6.86 4.46
C LEU A 100 1.17 8.13 4.60
N GLY A 101 2.09 8.34 3.67
CA GLY A 101 2.97 9.50 3.65
C GLY A 101 2.23 10.77 3.27
N TYR A 102 2.64 11.87 3.86
CA TYR A 102 2.14 13.21 3.57
C TYR A 102 3.29 14.21 3.66
N ASP A 103 3.11 15.34 3.00
CA ASP A 103 3.84 16.55 3.31
C ASP A 103 3.24 17.18 4.58
N ASP A 104 4.00 18.05 5.26
CA ASP A 104 3.52 18.68 6.51
C ASP A 104 2.26 19.54 6.28
N ASP A 105 2.15 20.19 5.12
CA ASP A 105 1.07 21.14 4.77
C ASP A 105 -0.25 20.46 4.35
N ASN A 106 -0.19 19.19 3.97
CA ASN A 106 -1.33 18.42 3.47
C ASN A 106 -1.68 17.21 4.35
N TYR A 107 -1.04 17.09 5.51
CA TYR A 107 -1.23 16.00 6.45
C TYR A 107 -2.70 15.77 6.80
N ARG A 108 -3.10 14.50 6.76
CA ARG A 108 -4.38 14.03 7.29
C ARG A 108 -4.13 12.84 8.17
N ARG A 109 -4.77 12.81 9.35
CA ARG A 109 -4.63 11.69 10.29
C ARG A 109 -5.43 10.47 9.85
N TRP A 110 -4.79 9.31 9.86
CA TRP A 110 -5.41 8.00 9.65
C TRP A 110 -5.21 7.09 10.86
N SER A 111 -6.22 6.27 11.13
CA SER A 111 -6.22 5.25 12.19
C SER A 111 -7.43 4.34 11.99
N ARG A 112 -7.46 3.60 10.89
CA ARG A 112 -8.60 2.76 10.51
C ARG A 112 -8.19 1.67 9.54
N TYR A 113 -8.98 0.59 9.47
CA TYR A 113 -8.84 -0.38 8.40
C TYR A 113 -9.36 0.15 7.07
N VAL A 114 -8.61 -0.09 6.00
CA VAL A 114 -8.97 0.26 4.63
C VAL A 114 -8.61 -0.86 3.66
N ASP A 115 -9.24 -0.82 2.49
CA ASP A 115 -8.89 -1.69 1.39
C ASP A 115 -7.76 -1.08 0.58
N VAL A 116 -6.76 -1.91 0.29
CA VAL A 116 -5.56 -1.58 -0.48
C VAL A 116 -5.51 -2.48 -1.69
N TYR A 117 -5.42 -1.89 -2.88
CA TYR A 117 -5.43 -2.58 -4.17
C TYR A 117 -4.03 -2.49 -4.76
N LEU A 118 -3.33 -3.62 -4.92
CA LEU A 118 -2.03 -3.66 -5.59
C LEU A 118 -2.25 -3.60 -7.10
N LEU A 119 -1.90 -2.47 -7.70
CA LEU A 119 -2.19 -2.17 -9.10
C LEU A 119 -1.28 -2.97 -10.03
N ALA A 120 -1.76 -3.19 -11.26
CA ALA A 120 -0.99 -3.77 -12.34
C ALA A 120 -0.01 -2.72 -12.94
N PRO A 121 1.12 -3.17 -13.50
CA PRO A 121 1.61 -4.55 -13.50
C PRO A 121 2.16 -4.99 -12.13
N PRO A 122 2.09 -6.29 -11.79
CA PRO A 122 2.79 -6.80 -10.61
C PRO A 122 4.31 -6.65 -10.75
N PRO A 123 5.05 -6.58 -9.63
CA PRO A 123 6.50 -6.64 -9.66
C PRO A 123 6.98 -7.98 -10.24
N GLU A 124 8.16 -7.98 -10.88
CA GLU A 124 8.75 -9.18 -11.51
C GLU A 124 8.88 -10.36 -10.54
N ASN A 125 9.15 -10.07 -9.26
CA ASN A 125 9.27 -11.04 -8.18
C ASN A 125 8.15 -10.83 -7.16
N ILE A 126 7.10 -11.65 -7.24
CA ILE A 126 6.02 -11.66 -6.26
C ILE A 126 6.46 -12.54 -5.06
N PRO A 127 6.53 -12.02 -3.83
CA PRO A 127 6.93 -12.82 -2.68
C PRO A 127 6.02 -14.03 -2.47
N LEU A 128 6.61 -15.19 -2.22
CA LEU A 128 5.91 -16.45 -1.93
C LEU A 128 5.09 -16.43 -0.62
N LEU A 129 5.33 -15.42 0.24
CA LEU A 129 4.73 -15.27 1.58
C LEU A 129 3.46 -14.44 1.61
N LEU A 130 2.98 -14.04 0.45
CA LEU A 130 1.61 -13.65 0.30
C LEU A 130 0.74 -14.88 0.69
N PRO A 131 -0.14 -14.80 1.71
CA PRO A 131 -1.11 -15.86 2.03
C PRO A 131 -2.46 -15.60 1.38
#